data_AF-A0A972D399-F1
#
_entry.id   AF-A0A972D399-F1
#
_cell.length_a   1.000
_cell.length_b   1.000
_cell.length_c   1.000
_cell.angle_alpha   90.00
_cell.angle_beta   90.00
_cell.angle_gamma   90.00
#
_symmetry.space_group_name_H-M   'P 1'
#
loop_
_entity.id
_entity.type
_entity.pdbx_description
1 polymer ?
#
loop_
_entity_poly.entity_id
_entity_poly.type
_entity_poly.pdbx_seq_one_letter_code
_entity_poly.pdbx_strand_id
1 'polypeptide(L)' 'MSDPANLAWLQNTLIAHRGLHDDNKNVPENSLPAFEDAIEKGYIIELDVAMTK' A
#
# COMPACT_ATOMS: atom_id res chain seq x y z
N MET A 1 21.12 18.13 6.19
CA MET A 1 20.87 17.54 4.86
C MET A 1 20.52 16.09 5.10
N SER A 2 19.32 15.67 4.71
CA SER A 2 18.82 14.31 4.91
C SER A 2 19.67 13.31 4.13
N ASP A 3 20.09 12.24 4.80
CA ASP A 3 20.82 11.12 4.21
C ASP A 3 20.03 10.54 3.02
N PRO A 4 20.59 10.54 1.79
CA PRO A 4 19.95 9.95 0.61
C PRO A 4 19.58 8.47 0.79
N ALA A 5 20.28 7.74 1.66
CA ALA A 5 19.94 6.35 1.99
C ALA A 5 18.55 6.22 2.62
N ASN A 6 18.04 7.29 3.26
CA ASN A 6 16.75 7.30 3.94
C ASN A 6 15.54 7.26 2.99
N LEU A 7 15.75 7.46 1.67
CA LEU A 7 14.69 7.37 0.66
C LEU A 7 14.82 6.14 -0.25
N ALA A 8 15.81 5.27 0.00
CA ALA A 8 16.04 4.10 -0.84
C ALA A 8 14.82 3.16 -0.91
N TRP A 9 14.01 3.10 0.15
CA TRP A 9 12.77 2.33 0.20
C TRP A 9 11.70 2.84 -0.79
N LEU A 10 11.70 4.14 -1.09
CA LEU A 10 10.72 4.75 -1.99
C LEU A 10 11.05 4.49 -3.46
N GLN A 11 12.35 4.36 -3.79
CA GLN A 11 12.80 4.18 -5.17
C GLN A 11 12.91 2.72 -5.59
N ASN A 12 13.08 1.79 -4.63
CA ASN A 12 13.43 0.40 -4.92
C ASN A 12 12.40 -0.62 -4.44
N THR A 13 11.31 -0.20 -3.81
CA THR A 13 10.26 -1.10 -3.30
C THR A 13 8.93 -0.80 -3.98
N LEU A 14 8.20 -1.84 -4.37
CA LEU A 14 6.83 -1.69 -4.87
C LEU A 14 5.90 -1.25 -3.75
N ILE A 15 5.06 -0.27 -4.05
CA ILE A 15 4.02 0.25 -3.15
C ILE A 15 2.67 -0.13 -3.75
N ALA A 16 1.90 -0.92 -3.01
CA ALA A 16 0.53 -1.26 -3.34
C ALA A 16 -0.38 -0.08 -3.02
N HIS A 17 -0.77 0.66 -4.06
CA HIS A 17 -1.64 1.83 -3.97
C HIS A 17 -3.03 1.40 -3.52
N ARG A 18 -3.47 1.87 -2.36
CA ARG A 18 -4.74 1.48 -1.70
C ARG A 18 -4.85 -0.03 -1.43
N GLY A 19 -3.72 -0.68 -1.15
CA GLY A 19 -3.61 -2.13 -1.06
C GLY A 19 -3.49 -2.82 -2.44
N LEU A 20 -3.33 -4.14 -2.46
CA LEU A 20 -3.26 -4.90 -3.70
C LEU A 20 -4.65 -5.38 -4.10
N HIS A 21 -5.28 -4.67 -5.03
CA HIS A 21 -6.70 -4.85 -5.36
C HIS A 21 -6.92 -5.15 -6.86
N ASP A 22 -8.15 -5.52 -7.24
CA ASP A 22 -8.51 -5.94 -8.61
C ASP A 22 -9.49 -4.98 -9.32
N ASP A 23 -9.30 -3.68 -9.12
CA ASP A 23 -10.22 -2.61 -9.54
C ASP A 23 -11.65 -2.80 -9.01
N ASN A 24 -11.77 -3.25 -7.75
CA ASN A 24 -13.04 -3.46 -7.07
C ASN A 24 -13.95 -4.51 -7.73
N LYS A 25 -13.37 -5.53 -8.38
CA LYS A 25 -14.15 -6.66 -8.93
C LYS A 25 -14.46 -7.69 -7.84
N ASN A 26 -13.45 -8.14 -7.12
CA ASN A 26 -13.58 -9.11 -6.01
C ASN A 26 -12.80 -8.66 -4.76
N VAL A 27 -11.69 -7.96 -4.96
CA VAL A 27 -10.83 -7.41 -3.90
C VAL A 27 -10.92 -5.89 -4.00
N PRO A 28 -11.71 -5.23 -3.13
CA PRO A 28 -11.84 -3.78 -3.16
C PRO A 28 -10.56 -3.07 -2.72
N GLU A 29 -10.31 -1.87 -3.25
CA GLU A 29 -9.28 -0.97 -2.73
C GLU A 29 -9.60 -0.53 -1.29
N ASN A 30 -8.57 -0.12 -0.53
CA ASN A 30 -8.70 0.31 0.87
C ASN A 30 -9.46 -0.70 1.75
N SER A 31 -9.24 -2.00 1.53
CA SER A 31 -9.92 -3.09 2.23
C SER A 31 -8.94 -4.06 2.88
N LEU A 32 -9.40 -4.78 3.91
CA LEU A 32 -8.57 -5.79 4.60
C LEU A 32 -8.01 -6.85 3.63
N PRO A 33 -8.79 -7.44 2.70
CA PRO A 33 -8.24 -8.39 1.73
C PRO A 33 -7.13 -7.80 0.84
N ALA A 34 -7.27 -6.54 0.40
CA ALA A 34 -6.23 -5.88 -0.39
C ALA A 34 -4.93 -5.67 0.41
N PHE A 35 -5.05 -5.42 1.72
CA PHE A 35 -3.90 -5.28 2.60
C PHE A 35 -3.25 -6.63 2.91
N GLU A 36 -4.03 -7.68 3.14
CA GLU A 36 -3.55 -9.04 3.33
C GLU A 36 -2.74 -9.52 2.11
N ASP A 37 -3.28 -9.35 0.90
CA ASP A 37 -2.60 -9.70 -0.35
C ASP A 37 -1.27 -8.94 -0.56
N ALA A 38 -1.22 -7.67 -0.13
CA ALA A 38 0.00 -6.87 -0.18
C ALA A 38 1.04 -7.34 0.84
N ILE A 39 0.62 -7.72 2.06
CA ILE A 39 1.49 -8.29 3.10
C ILE A 39 2.08 -9.62 2.62
N GLU A 40 1.26 -10.51 2.07
CA GLU A 40 1.72 -11.82 1.57
C GLU A 40 2.80 -11.69 0.50
N LYS A 41 2.71 -10.66 -0.35
CA LYS A 41 3.70 -10.38 -1.40
C LYS A 41 4.87 -9.51 -0.95
N GLY A 42 4.87 -9.04 0.29
CA GLY A 42 5.92 -8.21 0.86
C GLY A 42 5.96 -6.78 0.29
N TYR A 43 4.83 -6.24 -0.12
CA TYR A 43 4.72 -4.87 -0.63
C TYR A 43 4.46 -3.86 0.49
N ILE A 44 4.95 -2.64 0.31
CA ILE A 44 4.55 -1.51 1.15
C ILE A 44 3.10 -1.14 0.79
N ILE A 45 2.30 -0.75 1.77
CA ILE A 45 0.89 -0.40 1.58
C ILE A 45 0.73 1.12 1.69
N GLU A 46 0.08 1.71 0.69
CA GLU A 46 -0.51 3.05 0.78
C GLU A 46 -2.02 2.91 1.04
N LEU A 47 -2.61 3.82 1.82
CA LEU A 47 -4.03 3.78 2.20
C LEU A 47 -4.60 5.17 2.49
N ASP A 48 -5.90 5.34 2.24
CA ASP A 48 -6.64 6.55 2.60
C ASP A 48 -7.30 6.41 3.98
N VAL A 49 -7.16 7.42 4.83
CA VAL A 49 -7.89 7.52 6.11
C VAL A 49 -8.96 8.60 6.04
N ALA A 50 -10.10 8.37 6.70
CA ALA A 50 -11.20 9.33 6.77
C ALA A 50 -11.81 9.39 8.17
N MET A 51 -12.37 10.55 8.53
CA MET A 51 -13.07 10.76 9.79
C MET A 51 -14.50 10.19 9.74
N THR A 52 -14.97 9.63 10.85
CA THR A 52 -16.39 9.30 11.05
C THR A 52 -17.17 10.56 11.47
N LYS A 53 -18.51 10.48 11.44
CA LYS A 53 -19.39 11.53 11.98
C LYS A 53 -19.22 11.72 13.48
#